data_AF-A0A353HC99-F1
#
_entry.id   AF-A0A353HC99-F1
#
_cell.length_a   1.000
_cell.length_b   1.000
_cell.length_c   1.000
_cell.angle_alpha   90.00
_cell.angle_beta   90.00
_cell.angle_gamma   90.00
#
_symmetry.space_group_name_H-M   'P 1'
#
loop_
_entity.id
_entity.type
_entity.pdbx_description
1 polymer ?
#
loop_
_entity_poly.entity_id
_entity_poly.type
_entity_poly.pdbx_seq_one_letter_code
_entity_poly.pdbx_strand_id
1 'polypeptide(L)'
;MEIVVKGKPFSMTGFIDSGNRLFDKKTGSPIIIISEKTFKKLNMFFYVGKPYGKLDFSTVSGDGQMLVYSIDEVIVYGVEKIVYDYVYLGVSKMVYTDDYDVILHPAIINV
;
A
#
# COMPACT_ATOMS: atom_id res chain seq x y z
N MET A 1 1.67 4.99 10.80
CA MET A 1 2.68 4.35 9.93
C MET A 1 3.19 5.36 8.92
N GLU A 2 4.27 5.07 8.21
CA GLU A 2 4.77 5.88 7.11
C GLU A 2 5.00 5.05 5.85
N ILE A 3 4.73 5.65 4.70
CA ILE A 3 5.21 5.18 3.39
C ILE A 3 6.31 6.13 2.96
N VAL A 4 7.48 5.61 2.62
CA VAL A 4 8.60 6.40 2.13
C VAL A 4 8.70 6.25 0.61
N VAL A 5 8.75 7.38 -0.09
CA VAL A 5 8.87 7.42 -1.55
C VAL A 5 9.92 8.46 -1.94
N LYS A 6 10.97 8.03 -2.64
CA LYS A 6 12.14 8.86 -2.97
C LYS A 6 12.70 9.59 -1.74
N GLY A 7 12.81 8.89 -0.61
CA GLY A 7 13.27 9.42 0.67
C GLY A 7 12.30 10.37 1.38
N LYS A 8 11.11 10.63 0.82
CA LYS A 8 10.08 11.45 1.48
C LYS A 8 9.10 10.57 2.26
N PRO A 9 8.98 10.75 3.59
CA PRO A 9 7.97 10.04 4.39
C PRO A 9 6.59 10.67 4.23
N PHE A 10 5.56 9.83 4.19
CA PHE A 10 4.15 10.19 4.23
C PHE A 10 3.48 9.47 5.41
N SER A 11 3.14 10.22 6.45
CA SER A 11 2.49 9.66 7.64
C SER A 11 0.99 9.47 7.43
N MET A 12 0.46 8.31 7.81
CA MET A 12 -0.95 7.94 7.64
C MET A 12 -1.39 6.82 8.59
N THR A 13 -2.71 6.57 8.66
CA THR A 13 -3.27 5.44 9.42
C THR A 13 -3.35 4.18 8.56
N GLY A 14 -2.81 3.08 9.09
CA GLY A 14 -2.83 1.78 8.41
C GLY A 14 -3.69 0.79 9.18
N PHE A 15 -4.48 -0.01 8.45
CA PHE A 15 -5.20 -1.16 8.98
C PHE A 15 -4.53 -2.44 8.50
N ILE A 16 -4.16 -3.33 9.43
CA ILE A 16 -3.59 -4.63 9.09
C ILE A 16 -4.72 -5.58 8.76
N ASP A 17 -4.85 -5.92 7.48
CA ASP A 17 -5.85 -6.88 7.02
C ASP A 17 -5.19 -8.24 6.81
N SER A 18 -5.42 -9.16 7.74
CA SER A 18 -4.97 -10.56 7.61
C SER A 18 -5.51 -11.28 6.36
N GLY A 19 -6.58 -10.77 5.75
CA GLY A 19 -7.16 -11.25 4.50
C GLY A 19 -6.48 -10.70 3.25
N ASN A 20 -5.64 -9.67 3.34
CA ASN A 20 -4.89 -9.17 2.20
C ASN A 20 -3.80 -10.17 1.81
N ARG A 21 -3.98 -10.80 0.65
CA ARG A 21 -3.07 -11.80 0.07
C ARG A 21 -2.43 -11.32 -1.23
N LEU A 22 -2.45 -10.01 -1.48
CA LEU A 22 -1.94 -9.45 -2.72
C LEU A 22 -0.41 -9.43 -2.71
N PHE A 23 0.17 -10.14 -3.66
CA PHE A 23 1.59 -10.12 -3.98
C PHE A 23 1.78 -9.73 -5.43
N ASP A 24 2.87 -9.01 -5.73
CA ASP A 24 3.33 -8.89 -7.10
C ASP A 24 3.86 -10.26 -7.55
N LYS A 25 3.27 -10.80 -8.62
CA LYS A 25 3.59 -12.16 -9.10
C LYS A 25 5.00 -12.30 -9.66
N LYS A 26 5.67 -11.19 -10.03
CA LYS A 26 7.02 -11.23 -10.62
C LYS A 26 8.10 -11.26 -9.55
N THR A 27 7.94 -10.46 -8.51
CA THR A 27 8.94 -10.27 -7.45
C THR A 27 8.63 -11.07 -6.19
N GLY A 28 7.37 -11.46 -5.98
CA GLY A 28 6.90 -12.03 -4.72
C GLY A 28 6.73 -11.00 -3.61
N SER A 29 6.89 -9.70 -3.90
CA SER A 29 6.76 -8.63 -2.91
C SER A 29 5.29 -8.39 -2.52
N PRO A 30 4.96 -8.18 -1.24
CA PRO A 30 3.62 -7.83 -0.80
C PRO A 30 3.15 -6.49 -1.39
N ILE A 31 1.83 -6.38 -1.58
CA ILE A 31 1.16 -5.16 -2.04
C ILE A 31 0.29 -4.62 -0.91
N ILE A 32 0.62 -3.41 -0.45
CA ILE A 32 -0.27 -2.61 0.40
C ILE A 32 -1.20 -1.78 -0.47
N ILE A 33 -2.36 -1.39 0.06
CA ILE A 33 -3.38 -0.71 -0.72
C ILE A 33 -3.72 0.63 -0.08
N ILE A 34 -3.56 1.71 -0.82
CA ILE A 34 -4.00 3.06 -0.42
C ILE A 34 -5.27 3.45 -1.17
N SER A 35 -6.16 4.18 -0.52
CA SER A 35 -7.31 4.75 -1.20
C SER A 35 -6.88 5.83 -2.21
N GLU A 36 -7.57 5.91 -3.35
CA GLU A 36 -7.32 6.96 -4.35
C GLU A 36 -7.53 8.38 -3.75
N LYS A 37 -8.48 8.50 -2.80
CA LYS A 37 -8.75 9.74 -2.04
C LYS A 37 -7.50 10.19 -1.27
N THR A 38 -6.90 9.30 -0.47
CA THR A 38 -5.70 9.63 0.32
C THR A 38 -4.49 9.86 -0.57
N PHE A 39 -4.30 9.00 -1.59
CA PHE A 39 -3.20 9.14 -2.55
C PHE A 39 -3.19 10.52 -3.25
N LYS A 40 -4.37 11.02 -3.64
CA LYS A 40 -4.55 12.36 -4.21
C LYS A 40 -4.37 13.45 -3.16
N LYS A 41 -4.99 13.33 -1.98
CA LYS A 41 -4.89 14.30 -0.88
C LYS A 41 -3.43 14.57 -0.48
N LEU A 42 -2.61 13.53 -0.45
CA LEU A 42 -1.18 13.61 -0.10
C LEU A 42 -0.28 14.00 -1.28
N ASN A 43 -0.84 14.20 -2.48
CA ASN A 43 -0.10 14.51 -3.69
C ASN A 43 1.04 13.50 -4.00
N MET A 44 0.83 12.23 -3.64
CA MET A 44 1.86 11.18 -3.78
C MET A 44 2.23 10.90 -5.24
N PHE A 45 1.33 11.20 -6.19
CA PHE A 45 1.56 11.04 -7.63
C PHE A 45 2.78 11.84 -8.15
N PHE A 46 3.17 12.95 -7.51
CA PHE A 46 4.39 13.67 -7.87
C PHE A 46 5.67 12.91 -7.46
N TYR A 47 5.58 11.99 -6.51
CA TYR A 47 6.73 11.29 -5.93
C TYR A 47 6.89 9.91 -6.53
N VAL A 48 5.82 9.12 -6.62
CA VAL A 48 5.87 7.72 -7.09
C VAL A 48 6.24 7.56 -8.56
N GLY A 49 6.12 8.61 -9.38
CA GLY A 49 6.44 8.53 -10.81
C GLY A 49 5.44 7.70 -11.61
N LYS A 50 5.92 6.97 -12.63
CA LYS A 50 5.07 6.12 -13.47
C LYS A 50 4.66 4.85 -12.69
N PRO A 51 3.44 4.33 -12.91
CA PRO A 51 3.05 3.04 -12.36
C PRO A 51 4.05 1.94 -12.75
N TYR A 52 4.42 1.10 -11.78
CA TYR A 52 5.15 -0.15 -12.00
C TYR A 52 4.34 -1.10 -12.89
N GLY A 53 3.03 -1.13 -12.70
CA GLY A 53 2.14 -1.96 -13.48
C GLY A 53 0.69 -1.83 -13.06
N LYS A 54 -0.10 -2.81 -13.50
CA LYS A 54 -1.49 -2.98 -13.12
C LYS A 54 -1.66 -4.34 -12.47
N LEU A 55 -2.50 -4.41 -11.46
CA LEU A 55 -2.86 -5.66 -10.80
C LEU A 55 -4.37 -5.85 -10.91
N ASP A 56 -4.77 -6.98 -11.47
CA ASP A 56 -6.15 -7.45 -11.40
C ASP A 56 -6.38 -8.13 -10.06
N PHE A 57 -7.49 -7.82 -9.41
CA PHE A 57 -7.85 -8.36 -8.10
C PHE A 57 -9.34 -8.67 -8.04
N SER A 58 -9.70 -9.72 -7.30
CA SER A 58 -11.09 -10.12 -7.11
C SER A 58 -11.52 -9.83 -5.68
N THR A 59 -12.70 -9.24 -5.52
CA THR A 59 -13.33 -8.99 -4.22
C THR A 59 -14.73 -9.59 -4.19
N VAL A 60 -15.33 -9.67 -3.00
CA VAL A 60 -16.74 -10.05 -2.85
C VAL A 60 -17.67 -9.14 -3.66
N SER A 61 -17.27 -7.89 -3.86
CA SER A 61 -18.00 -6.88 -4.63
C SER A 61 -17.74 -6.96 -6.15
N GLY A 62 -16.93 -7.92 -6.61
CA GLY A 62 -16.55 -8.12 -8.01
C GLY A 62 -15.06 -7.96 -8.29
N ASP A 63 -14.70 -8.12 -9.56
CA ASP A 63 -13.34 -7.97 -10.06
C ASP A 63 -12.99 -6.50 -10.32
N GLY A 64 -11.74 -6.16 -10.10
CA GLY A 64 -11.21 -4.82 -10.29
C GLY A 64 -9.77 -4.82 -10.76
N GLN A 65 -9.30 -3.66 -11.19
CA GLN A 65 -7.91 -3.42 -11.56
C GLN A 65 -7.38 -2.20 -10.82
N MET A 66 -6.19 -2.30 -10.25
CA MET A 66 -5.51 -1.19 -9.58
C MET A 66 -4.16 -0.88 -10.24
N LEU A 67 -3.76 0.38 -10.17
CA LEU A 67 -2.39 0.78 -10.51
C LEU A 67 -1.48 0.44 -9.33
N VAL A 68 -0.31 -0.11 -9.63
CA VAL A 68 0.70 -0.44 -8.63
C VAL A 68 1.93 0.42 -8.86
N TYR A 69 2.51 0.94 -7.79
CA TYR A 69 3.70 1.79 -7.79
C TYR A 69 4.77 1.20 -6.88
N SER A 70 6.03 1.36 -7.28
CA SER A 70 7.17 1.11 -6.40
C SER A 70 7.26 2.20 -5.33
N ILE A 71 7.58 1.79 -4.11
CA ILE A 71 7.90 2.67 -2.98
C ILE A 71 9.22 2.20 -2.37
N ASP A 72 9.84 3.04 -1.54
CA ASP A 72 11.15 2.71 -0.96
C ASP A 72 10.98 1.77 0.24
N GLU A 73 10.09 2.14 1.17
CA GLU A 73 9.84 1.35 2.37
C GLU A 73 8.50 1.72 3.02
N VAL A 74 8.02 0.82 3.88
CA VAL A 74 6.94 1.03 4.83
C VAL A 74 7.52 0.97 6.24
N ILE A 75 7.18 1.95 7.06
CA ILE A 75 7.57 2.02 8.47
C ILE A 75 6.32 1.89 9.32
N VAL A 76 6.28 0.86 10.17
CA VAL A 76 5.21 0.64 11.15
C VAL A 76 5.75 0.95 12.55
N TYR A 77 5.05 1.83 13.24
CA TYR A 77 5.38 2.23 14.61
C TYR A 77 4.48 1.46 15.58
N GLY A 78 5.06 0.51 16.33
CA GLY A 78 4.39 -0.23 17.40
C GLY A 78 5.22 -0.19 18.69
N VAL A 79 5.23 -1.31 19.43
CA VAL A 79 6.19 -1.50 20.54
C VAL A 79 7.62 -1.42 20.01
N GLU A 80 7.84 -1.99 18.83
CA GLU A 80 9.07 -1.86 18.06
C GLU A 80 8.79 -1.12 16.75
N LYS A 81 9.84 -0.49 16.20
CA LYS A 81 9.80 0.10 14.86
C LYS A 81 10.11 -0.99 13.84
N ILE A 82 9.16 -1.28 12.96
CA ILE A 82 9.35 -2.21 11.85
C ILE A 82 9.60 -1.40 10.58
N VAL A 83 10.63 -1.76 9.82
CA VAL A 83 10.98 -1.18 8.52
C VAL A 83 10.96 -2.30 7.49
N TYR A 84 10.24 -2.08 6.38
CA TYR A 84 10.06 -3.08 5.33
C TYR A 84 10.22 -2.45 3.95
N ASP A 85 11.23 -2.87 3.19
CA ASP A 85 11.72 -2.24 1.94
C ASP A 85 11.30 -2.98 0.65
N TYR A 86 10.89 -4.25 0.74
CA TYR A 86 10.44 -5.05 -0.41
C TYR A 86 8.92 -4.99 -0.64
N VAL A 87 8.32 -3.81 -0.82
CA VAL A 87 6.86 -3.63 -0.84
C VAL A 87 6.38 -2.74 -1.99
N TYR A 88 5.19 -3.03 -2.52
CA TYR A 88 4.52 -2.23 -3.54
C TYR A 88 3.26 -1.54 -3.02
N LEU A 89 2.90 -0.41 -3.64
CA LEU A 89 1.72 0.38 -3.32
C LEU A 89 0.67 0.27 -4.43
N GLY A 90 -0.42 -0.43 -4.15
CA GLY A 90 -1.63 -0.45 -4.97
C GLY A 90 -2.54 0.75 -4.67
N VAL A 91 -3.04 1.43 -5.70
CA VAL A 91 -4.00 2.54 -5.55
C VAL A 91 -5.40 2.06 -5.94
N SER A 92 -6.29 1.97 -4.95
CA SER A 92 -7.65 1.47 -5.13
C SER A 92 -8.68 2.60 -5.13
N LYS A 93 -9.68 2.48 -6.01
CA LYS A 93 -10.88 3.34 -6.00
C LYS A 93 -11.89 2.94 -4.93
N MET A 94 -11.74 1.76 -4.34
CA MET A 94 -12.61 1.33 -3.24
C MET A 94 -12.40 2.24 -2.04
N VAL A 95 -13.51 2.72 -1.49
CA VAL A 95 -13.52 3.51 -0.27
C VAL A 95 -13.41 2.53 0.89
N TYR A 96 -12.26 2.53 1.56
CA TYR A 96 -12.13 1.93 2.88
C TYR A 96 -12.92 2.80 3.88
N THR A 97 -13.35 2.23 5.00
CA THR A 97 -13.97 2.99 6.08
C THR A 97 -13.16 4.26 6.37
N ASP A 98 -13.81 5.38 6.72
CA ASP A 98 -13.13 6.68 6.89
C ASP A 98 -12.04 6.68 7.98
N ASP A 99 -11.91 5.59 8.74
CA ASP A 99 -10.94 5.41 9.82
C ASP A 99 -9.51 5.10 9.34
N TYR A 100 -9.33 4.57 8.13
CA TYR A 100 -8.03 4.08 7.66
C TYR A 100 -7.66 4.55 6.25
N ASP A 101 -6.42 5.02 6.10
CA ASP A 101 -5.87 5.47 4.83
C ASP A 101 -5.34 4.31 3.96
N VAL A 102 -4.80 3.28 4.60
CA VAL A 102 -4.08 2.15 3.96
C VAL A 102 -4.50 0.81 4.54
N ILE A 103 -4.67 -0.17 3.67
CA ILE A 103 -4.68 -1.59 4.01
C ILE A 103 -3.26 -2.15 3.91
N LEU A 104 -2.73 -2.60 5.03
CA LEU A 104 -1.43 -3.25 5.14
C LEU A 104 -1.56 -4.75 4.84
N HIS A 105 -0.51 -5.29 4.21
CA HIS A 105 -0.34 -6.71 4.01
C HIS A 105 0.26 -7.36 5.28
N PRO A 106 -0.23 -8.51 5.75
CA PRO A 106 0.19 -9.11 7.04
C PRO A 106 1.68 -9.48 7.08
N ALA A 107 2.29 -9.80 5.93
CA ALA A 107 3.73 -10.06 5.83
C ALA A 107 4.62 -8.90 6.32
N ILE A 108 4.10 -7.66 6.38
CA ILE A 108 4.87 -6.50 6.85
C ILE A 108 5.15 -6.55 8.34
N ILE A 109 4.29 -7.21 9.13
CA ILE A 109 4.42 -7.25 10.59
C ILE A 109 4.84 -8.61 11.14
N ASN A 110 4.91 -9.64 10.30
CA ASN A 110 5.36 -10.98 10.65
C ASN A 110 6.83 -11.22 10.26
N VAL A 111 7.64 -10.16 10.36
CA VAL A 111 9.07 -10.18 9.99
C VAL A 111 9.87 -10.93 11.05
#